data_AF-A0A7V8ZUQ7-F1
#
_entry.id   AF-A0A7V8ZUQ7-F1
#
_cell.length_a   1.000
_cell.length_b   1.000
_cell.length_c   1.000
_cell.angle_alpha   90.00
_cell.angle_beta   90.00
_cell.angle_gamma   90.00
#
_symmetry.space_group_name_H-M   'P 1'
#
loop_
_entity.id
_entity.type
_entity.pdbx_description
1 polymer ?
#
loop_
_entity_poly.entity_id
_entity_poly.type
_entity_poly.pdbx_seq_one_letter_code
_entity_poly.pdbx_strand_id
1 'polypeptide(L)'
;MSKLAALPLAALALSATAQAANIDVNLGSTERVTRLFAYPNNCNVICFRNWTLEQTVEHYLTQSVQRDGYEAAKVSVKSDNGTVYANISGVPKSYGQPLKALLNAGDLAYNGATKLNNDKKWAYNWYLFLPLGMALDNRKSVELLHFPPDYSLTQAQDYLESATTDRWATLLTANGIAAPNTPAYQTIIDIAPIAAPSNAGSTLAGLYSYFNDYQTTMVKQVTRSSKGASLPMVAFGAPVRDWIKTQYGQTVAVLGLATIEPAPGAKVPVLGSNHPSYIWYAADPASYDGDEAKADAAGLKVMGQDLSAACWQAGMGSKPGTDPSTLLNQCTQTWQVTQKEKTCELFYTSVRKLSEADAEKKCETPPVKSELQQLKVPMPLPAEAV
;
A
#
# COMPACT_ATOMS: atom_id res chain seq x y z
N MET A 1 -56.94 -16.80 -34.43
CA MET A 1 -55.93 -15.74 -34.20
C MET A 1 -55.36 -15.97 -32.81
N SER A 2 -54.18 -16.59 -32.74
CA SER A 2 -53.60 -17.12 -31.50
C SER A 2 -52.75 -16.06 -30.80
N LYS A 3 -53.01 -15.83 -29.51
CA LYS A 3 -52.20 -14.97 -28.63
C LYS A 3 -50.97 -15.75 -28.17
N LEU A 4 -49.78 -15.29 -28.52
CA LEU A 4 -48.50 -15.74 -27.95
C LEU A 4 -48.12 -14.78 -26.82
N ALA A 5 -48.06 -15.30 -25.60
CA ALA A 5 -47.48 -14.62 -24.45
C ALA A 5 -45.96 -14.86 -24.47
N ALA A 6 -45.17 -13.78 -24.47
CA ALA A 6 -43.72 -13.84 -24.31
C ALA A 6 -43.38 -13.77 -22.81
N LEU A 7 -42.73 -14.81 -22.30
CA LEU A 7 -42.12 -14.86 -20.96
C LEU A 7 -40.67 -14.35 -21.05
N PRO A 8 -40.20 -13.49 -20.13
CA PRO A 8 -38.78 -13.13 -20.07
C PRO A 8 -37.99 -14.24 -19.36
N LEU A 9 -36.97 -14.79 -20.03
CA LEU A 9 -35.96 -15.65 -19.41
C LEU A 9 -35.06 -14.81 -18.49
N ALA A 10 -35.11 -15.08 -17.19
CA ALA A 10 -34.11 -14.62 -16.24
C ALA A 10 -32.82 -15.44 -16.43
N ALA A 11 -31.72 -14.76 -16.78
CA ALA A 11 -30.40 -15.37 -16.84
C ALA A 11 -29.88 -15.58 -15.40
N LEU A 12 -29.81 -16.84 -14.95
CA LEU A 12 -29.03 -17.20 -13.77
C LEU A 12 -27.55 -17.08 -14.10
N ALA A 13 -26.89 -16.06 -13.56
CA ALA A 13 -25.44 -16.03 -13.47
C ALA A 13 -25.01 -17.09 -12.44
N LEU A 14 -24.42 -18.21 -12.91
CA LEU A 14 -23.72 -19.13 -12.03
C LEU A 14 -22.43 -18.44 -11.53
N SER A 15 -22.49 -17.91 -10.32
CA SER A 15 -21.30 -17.57 -9.54
C SER A 15 -20.54 -18.86 -9.28
N ALA A 16 -19.42 -19.08 -9.98
CA ALA A 16 -18.49 -20.15 -9.67
C ALA A 16 -17.93 -19.91 -8.27
N THR A 17 -18.52 -20.54 -7.25
CA THR A 17 -17.92 -20.61 -5.92
C THR A 17 -16.64 -21.42 -6.05
N ALA A 18 -15.50 -20.75 -5.91
CA ALA A 18 -14.23 -21.43 -5.73
C ALA A 18 -14.40 -22.41 -4.57
N GLN A 19 -14.13 -23.70 -4.82
CA GLN A 19 -14.30 -24.74 -3.81
C GLN A 19 -13.41 -24.41 -2.61
N ALA A 20 -14.04 -24.04 -1.50
CA ALA A 20 -13.36 -23.81 -0.24
C ALA A 20 -12.58 -25.09 0.14
N ALA A 21 -11.28 -24.94 0.32
CA ALA A 21 -10.39 -26.03 0.67
C ALA A 21 -9.85 -25.85 2.08
N ASN A 22 -9.37 -26.95 2.66
CA ASN A 22 -8.42 -26.93 3.75
C ASN A 22 -7.03 -27.19 3.15
N ILE A 23 -6.08 -26.28 3.39
CA ILE A 23 -4.71 -26.39 2.90
C ILE A 23 -3.72 -26.40 4.05
N ASP A 24 -2.73 -27.29 3.97
CA ASP A 24 -1.59 -27.31 4.86
C ASP A 24 -0.38 -26.70 4.13
N VAL A 25 0.16 -25.63 4.69
CA VAL A 25 1.28 -24.88 4.14
C VAL A 25 2.48 -25.06 5.06
N ASN A 26 3.50 -25.77 4.58
CA ASN A 26 4.81 -25.78 5.23
C ASN A 26 5.45 -24.39 5.10
N LEU A 27 5.69 -23.72 6.22
CA LEU A 27 6.29 -22.39 6.31
C LEU A 27 7.81 -22.43 6.46
N GLY A 28 8.38 -23.61 6.73
CA GLY A 28 9.80 -23.86 6.91
C GLY A 28 10.20 -24.14 8.35
N SER A 29 11.50 -24.09 8.62
CA SER A 29 12.04 -24.33 9.97
C SER A 29 11.61 -23.23 10.94
N THR A 30 11.54 -23.57 12.24
CA THR A 30 11.27 -22.60 13.32
C THR A 30 12.19 -21.39 13.22
N GLU A 31 13.48 -21.59 12.96
CA GLU A 31 14.45 -20.50 12.77
C GLU A 31 14.09 -19.57 11.60
N ARG A 32 13.73 -20.15 10.44
CA ARG A 32 13.32 -19.37 9.27
C ARG A 32 12.05 -18.57 9.56
N VAL A 33 11.07 -19.18 10.22
CA VAL A 33 9.81 -18.48 10.52
C VAL A 33 10.05 -17.37 11.55
N THR A 34 10.86 -17.61 12.57
CA THR A 34 11.27 -16.59 13.55
C THR A 34 11.84 -15.34 12.86
N ARG A 35 12.82 -15.50 11.95
CA ARG A 35 13.42 -14.35 11.26
C ARG A 35 12.44 -13.63 10.32
N LEU A 36 11.61 -14.36 9.57
CA LEU A 36 10.75 -13.77 8.54
C LEU A 36 9.49 -13.12 9.12
N PHE A 37 9.04 -13.55 10.29
CA PHE A 37 7.94 -12.94 11.04
C PHE A 37 8.41 -11.94 12.11
N ALA A 38 9.71 -11.59 12.08
CA ALA A 38 10.37 -10.68 13.01
C ALA A 38 10.19 -11.07 14.50
N TYR A 39 9.98 -12.36 14.80
CA TYR A 39 9.69 -12.80 16.15
C TYR A 39 10.95 -12.87 17.04
N PRO A 40 10.89 -12.48 18.32
CA PRO A 40 9.80 -11.70 18.93
C PRO A 40 9.84 -10.24 18.46
N ASN A 41 8.68 -9.70 18.12
CA ASN A 41 8.54 -8.39 17.48
C ASN A 41 8.02 -7.29 18.40
N ASN A 42 7.69 -7.59 19.66
CA ASN A 42 7.21 -6.61 20.63
C ASN A 42 7.60 -6.97 22.09
N CYS A 43 8.72 -7.69 22.25
CA CYS A 43 9.23 -8.12 23.55
C CYS A 43 10.64 -7.62 23.79
N ASN A 44 10.90 -7.20 25.03
CA ASN A 44 12.24 -7.12 25.61
C ASN A 44 12.20 -7.84 26.96
N VAL A 45 12.64 -7.23 28.07
CA VAL A 45 12.43 -7.77 29.43
C VAL A 45 10.94 -7.96 29.75
N ILE A 46 10.08 -7.10 29.18
CA ILE A 46 8.62 -7.19 29.27
C ILE A 46 8.07 -7.29 27.84
N CYS A 47 7.18 -8.24 27.61
CA CYS A 47 6.45 -8.37 26.36
C CYS A 47 5.20 -7.50 26.37
N PHE A 48 5.04 -6.62 25.37
CA PHE A 48 3.78 -5.90 25.16
C PHE A 48 2.67 -6.89 24.78
N ARG A 49 2.97 -7.86 23.90
CA ARG A 49 2.12 -9.02 23.63
C ARG A 49 2.95 -10.29 23.73
N ASN A 50 2.71 -11.09 24.77
CA ASN A 50 3.45 -12.32 24.99
C ASN A 50 2.93 -13.48 24.12
N TRP A 51 2.98 -13.29 22.80
CA TRP A 51 2.58 -14.30 21.82
C TRP A 51 3.68 -15.34 21.62
N THR A 52 3.27 -16.57 21.34
CA THR A 52 4.20 -17.56 20.77
C THR A 52 4.50 -17.24 19.31
N LEU A 53 5.49 -17.93 18.72
CA LEU A 53 5.76 -17.83 17.29
C LEU A 53 4.51 -18.19 16.48
N GLU A 54 3.83 -19.28 16.84
CA GLU A 54 2.60 -19.75 16.18
C GLU A 54 1.50 -18.70 16.23
N GLN A 55 1.26 -18.08 17.38
CA GLN A 55 0.25 -17.02 17.53
C GLN A 55 0.59 -15.79 16.68
N THR A 56 1.88 -15.42 16.61
CA THR A 56 2.34 -14.29 15.78
C THR A 56 2.09 -14.58 14.30
N VAL A 57 2.44 -15.79 13.84
CA VAL A 57 2.21 -16.21 12.45
C VAL A 57 0.71 -16.30 12.15
N GLU A 58 -0.07 -16.91 13.04
CA GLU A 58 -1.52 -17.06 12.91
C GLU A 58 -2.21 -15.71 12.78
N HIS A 59 -1.79 -14.71 13.57
CA HIS A 59 -2.28 -13.34 13.52
C HIS A 59 -2.11 -12.71 12.13
N TYR A 60 -0.88 -12.68 11.60
CA TYR A 60 -0.63 -12.10 10.27
C TYR A 60 -1.33 -12.88 9.16
N LEU A 61 -1.33 -14.21 9.21
CA LEU A 61 -2.02 -15.00 8.19
C LEU A 61 -3.54 -14.83 8.24
N THR A 62 -4.10 -14.61 9.43
CA THR A 62 -5.52 -14.26 9.61
C THR A 62 -5.84 -12.91 8.97
N GLN A 63 -4.98 -11.90 9.16
CA GLN A 63 -5.13 -10.62 8.47
C GLN A 63 -5.10 -10.77 6.94
N SER A 64 -4.18 -11.59 6.40
CA SER A 64 -4.09 -11.83 4.96
C SER A 64 -5.39 -12.41 4.39
N VAL A 65 -5.93 -13.48 4.98
CA VAL A 65 -7.18 -14.10 4.47
C VAL A 65 -8.39 -13.17 4.58
N GLN A 66 -8.45 -12.34 5.64
CA GLN A 66 -9.50 -11.35 5.82
C GLN A 66 -9.41 -10.25 4.76
N ARG A 67 -8.20 -9.75 4.47
CA ARG A 67 -7.95 -8.70 3.47
C ARG A 67 -8.10 -9.18 2.03
N ASP A 68 -7.95 -10.48 1.82
CA ASP A 68 -8.35 -11.14 0.58
C ASP A 68 -9.88 -11.32 0.45
N GLY A 69 -10.67 -10.99 1.49
CA GLY A 69 -12.13 -11.09 1.48
C GLY A 69 -12.65 -12.51 1.73
N TYR A 70 -11.82 -13.41 2.27
CA TYR A 70 -12.25 -14.77 2.64
C TYR A 70 -12.85 -14.77 4.05
N GLU A 71 -14.06 -14.22 4.20
CA GLU A 71 -14.71 -14.01 5.52
C GLU A 71 -14.89 -15.30 6.35
N ALA A 72 -15.07 -16.44 5.69
CA ALA A 72 -15.23 -17.74 6.34
C ALA A 72 -13.89 -18.46 6.61
N ALA A 73 -12.76 -17.85 6.24
CA ALA A 73 -11.46 -18.47 6.40
C ALA A 73 -11.07 -18.61 7.87
N LYS A 74 -10.38 -19.70 8.17
CA LYS A 74 -9.78 -19.94 9.49
C LYS A 74 -8.34 -20.34 9.31
N VAL A 75 -7.48 -19.78 10.14
CA VAL A 75 -6.06 -20.07 10.18
C VAL A 75 -5.75 -20.74 11.51
N SER A 76 -4.91 -21.77 11.50
CA SER A 76 -4.22 -22.24 12.69
C SER A 76 -2.77 -22.56 12.38
N VAL A 77 -1.87 -22.28 13.31
CA VAL A 77 -0.43 -22.51 13.12
C VAL A 77 0.09 -23.48 14.17
N LYS A 78 0.92 -24.42 13.75
CA LYS A 78 1.52 -25.44 14.62
C LYS A 78 2.97 -25.67 14.26
N SER A 79 3.77 -26.00 15.25
CA SER A 79 5.13 -26.50 15.07
C SER A 79 5.18 -28.00 15.32
N ASP A 80 5.82 -28.74 14.42
CA ASP A 80 6.11 -30.17 14.57
C ASP A 80 7.55 -30.45 14.12
N ASN A 81 8.33 -31.12 14.97
CA ASN A 81 9.72 -31.52 14.71
C ASN A 81 10.59 -30.39 14.12
N GLY A 82 10.50 -29.17 14.67
CA GLY A 82 11.28 -28.01 14.25
C GLY A 82 10.82 -27.35 12.94
N THR A 83 9.67 -27.76 12.41
CA THR A 83 9.04 -27.18 11.21
C THR A 83 7.70 -26.56 11.59
N VAL A 84 7.39 -25.39 11.04
CA VAL A 84 6.14 -24.67 11.28
C VAL A 84 5.19 -24.86 10.09
N TYR A 85 3.93 -25.13 10.38
CA TYR A 85 2.87 -25.34 9.40
C TYR A 85 1.69 -24.41 9.68
N ALA A 86 1.12 -23.84 8.63
CA ALA A 86 -0.18 -23.17 8.68
C ALA A 86 -1.25 -24.04 8.04
N ASN A 87 -2.30 -24.32 8.79
CA ASN A 87 -3.54 -24.89 8.27
C ASN A 87 -4.51 -23.73 7.97
N ILE A 88 -4.91 -23.59 6.71
CA ILE A 88 -5.80 -22.52 6.25
C ILE A 88 -7.02 -23.16 5.60
N SER A 89 -8.20 -22.88 6.14
CA SER A 89 -9.48 -23.33 5.58
C SER A 89 -10.27 -22.16 5.01
N GLY A 90 -11.27 -22.44 4.16
CA GLY A 90 -12.14 -21.40 3.59
C GLY A 90 -11.52 -20.60 2.44
N VAL A 91 -10.40 -21.09 1.88
CA VAL A 91 -9.65 -20.43 0.80
C VAL A 91 -9.49 -21.36 -0.42
N PRO A 92 -9.10 -20.85 -1.60
CA PRO A 92 -8.75 -21.69 -2.73
C PRO A 92 -7.56 -22.62 -2.44
N LYS A 93 -7.53 -23.81 -3.07
CA LYS A 93 -6.41 -24.78 -2.93
C LYS A 93 -5.04 -24.18 -3.26
N SER A 94 -5.00 -23.17 -4.12
CA SER A 94 -3.78 -22.47 -4.54
C SER A 94 -3.29 -21.39 -3.57
N TYR A 95 -4.05 -21.06 -2.51
CA TYR A 95 -3.76 -19.92 -1.64
C TYR A 95 -2.40 -20.01 -0.93
N GLY A 96 -1.88 -21.23 -0.70
CA GLY A 96 -0.54 -21.41 -0.13
C GLY A 96 0.61 -20.96 -1.03
N GLN A 97 0.38 -20.79 -2.34
CA GLN A 97 1.42 -20.41 -3.30
C GLN A 97 1.90 -18.96 -3.13
N PRO A 98 1.04 -17.93 -3.11
CA PRO A 98 1.49 -16.57 -2.86
C PRO A 98 2.14 -16.40 -1.48
N LEU A 99 1.68 -17.13 -0.45
CA LEU A 99 2.35 -17.15 0.86
C LEU A 99 3.78 -17.69 0.78
N LYS A 100 3.97 -18.85 0.15
CA LYS A 100 5.32 -19.42 -0.05
C LYS A 100 6.21 -18.48 -0.87
N ALA A 101 5.65 -17.82 -1.89
CA ALA A 101 6.37 -16.85 -2.71
C ALA A 101 6.86 -15.65 -1.88
N LEU A 102 6.00 -15.09 -1.02
CA LEU A 102 6.36 -14.02 -0.08
C LEU A 102 7.50 -14.44 0.86
N LEU A 103 7.40 -15.64 1.48
CA LEU A 103 8.44 -16.10 2.39
C LEU A 103 9.77 -16.36 1.67
N ASN A 104 9.73 -16.88 0.45
CA ASN A 104 10.93 -17.08 -0.36
C ASN A 104 11.58 -15.76 -0.76
N ALA A 105 10.78 -14.72 -1.08
CA ALA A 105 11.31 -13.37 -1.25
C ALA A 105 11.89 -12.85 0.08
N GLY A 106 11.23 -13.16 1.20
CA GLY A 106 11.72 -12.83 2.54
C GLY A 106 13.12 -13.36 2.85
N ASP A 107 13.47 -14.55 2.35
CA ASP A 107 14.84 -15.07 2.48
C ASP A 107 15.87 -14.17 1.77
N LEU A 108 15.51 -13.57 0.62
CA LEU A 108 16.36 -12.59 -0.08
C LEU A 108 16.51 -11.31 0.75
N ALA A 109 15.41 -10.84 1.36
CA ALA A 109 15.45 -9.66 2.23
C ALA A 109 16.33 -9.91 3.47
N TYR A 110 16.23 -11.09 4.08
CA TYR A 110 17.07 -11.50 5.19
C TYR A 110 18.55 -11.51 4.80
N ASN A 111 18.91 -12.09 3.66
CA ASN A 111 20.29 -12.06 3.16
C ASN A 111 20.80 -10.63 2.98
N GLY A 112 19.96 -9.74 2.44
CA GLY A 112 20.25 -8.32 2.31
C GLY A 112 20.51 -7.63 3.66
N ALA A 113 19.62 -7.87 4.64
CA ALA A 113 19.74 -7.34 6.00
C ALA A 113 21.00 -7.86 6.71
N THR A 114 21.30 -9.15 6.60
CA THR A 114 22.51 -9.76 7.16
C THR A 114 23.77 -9.11 6.57
N LYS A 115 23.81 -8.92 5.24
CA LYS A 115 24.93 -8.25 4.58
C LYS A 115 25.06 -6.79 5.05
N LEU A 116 23.95 -6.06 5.14
CA LEU A 116 23.91 -4.68 5.60
C LEU A 116 24.44 -4.55 7.04
N ASN A 117 24.11 -5.50 7.92
CA ASN A 117 24.62 -5.56 9.29
C ASN A 117 26.11 -5.93 9.36
N ASN A 118 26.56 -6.88 8.53
CA ASN A 118 27.99 -7.22 8.44
C ASN A 118 28.83 -6.01 8.03
N ASP A 119 28.29 -5.17 7.13
CA ASP A 119 28.88 -3.91 6.70
C ASP A 119 28.73 -2.76 7.73
N LYS A 120 28.19 -3.05 8.92
CA LYS A 120 28.01 -2.10 10.04
C LYS A 120 27.08 -0.92 9.74
N LYS A 121 26.12 -1.13 8.84
CA LYS A 121 25.13 -0.12 8.44
C LYS A 121 23.72 -0.39 8.98
N TRP A 122 23.52 -1.49 9.70
CA TRP A 122 22.25 -1.80 10.36
C TRP A 122 22.17 -1.07 11.70
N ALA A 123 21.10 -0.29 11.92
CA ALA A 123 20.89 0.35 13.21
C ALA A 123 20.32 -0.62 14.25
N TYR A 124 20.70 -0.47 15.51
CA TYR A 124 20.33 -1.39 16.59
C TYR A 124 18.81 -1.49 16.84
N ASN A 125 18.05 -0.45 16.46
CA ASN A 125 16.60 -0.35 16.63
C ASN A 125 15.83 -0.69 15.35
N TRP A 126 16.49 -1.25 14.34
CA TRP A 126 15.86 -1.69 13.09
C TRP A 126 15.49 -3.16 13.15
N TYR A 127 14.36 -3.49 12.52
CA TYR A 127 13.88 -4.87 12.37
C TYR A 127 13.67 -5.17 10.89
N LEU A 128 14.10 -6.34 10.42
CA LEU A 128 13.64 -6.85 9.12
C LEU A 128 12.12 -7.05 9.22
N PHE A 129 11.34 -6.40 8.36
CA PHE A 129 9.89 -6.49 8.40
C PHE A 129 9.29 -6.61 7.01
N LEU A 130 8.87 -7.84 6.69
CA LEU A 130 8.15 -8.16 5.45
C LEU A 130 6.72 -7.63 5.52
N PRO A 131 6.05 -7.36 4.38
CA PRO A 131 4.64 -6.92 4.31
C PRO A 131 3.66 -8.04 4.70
N LEU A 132 3.77 -8.50 5.96
CA LEU A 132 2.97 -9.54 6.56
C LEU A 132 1.54 -9.05 6.78
N GLY A 133 0.58 -9.97 6.67
CA GLY A 133 -0.83 -9.62 6.79
C GLY A 133 -1.39 -8.86 5.60
N MET A 134 -0.66 -8.66 4.51
CA MET A 134 -1.22 -8.08 3.28
C MET A 134 -2.12 -9.06 2.54
N ALA A 135 -3.00 -8.55 1.67
CA ALA A 135 -3.75 -9.38 0.72
C ALA A 135 -2.78 -10.17 -0.18
N LEU A 136 -2.94 -11.49 -0.27
CA LEU A 136 -2.02 -12.39 -0.99
C LEU A 136 -2.56 -12.85 -2.34
N ASP A 137 -3.88 -12.85 -2.53
CA ASP A 137 -4.53 -13.45 -3.69
C ASP A 137 -5.45 -12.45 -4.41
N ASN A 138 -6.39 -11.85 -3.69
CA ASN A 138 -7.43 -10.96 -4.22
C ASN A 138 -7.01 -9.48 -4.26
N ARG A 139 -5.72 -9.25 -4.56
CA ARG A 139 -5.15 -7.91 -4.72
C ARG A 139 -5.76 -7.16 -5.90
N LYS A 140 -5.97 -5.86 -5.72
CA LYS A 140 -6.51 -4.92 -6.72
C LYS A 140 -5.44 -3.99 -7.27
N SER A 141 -4.47 -3.60 -6.44
CA SER A 141 -3.35 -2.74 -6.81
C SER A 141 -2.17 -2.97 -5.88
N VAL A 142 -1.02 -2.39 -6.23
CA VAL A 142 0.22 -2.46 -5.47
C VAL A 142 0.67 -1.05 -5.08
N GLU A 143 1.17 -0.91 -3.86
CA GLU A 143 1.75 0.32 -3.34
C GLU A 143 3.24 0.09 -3.13
N LEU A 144 4.07 0.82 -3.86
CA LEU A 144 5.51 0.79 -3.69
C LEU A 144 5.89 1.95 -2.76
N LEU A 145 6.41 1.61 -1.58
CA LEU A 145 6.72 2.53 -0.49
C LEU A 145 8.19 2.47 -0.11
N HIS A 146 8.59 3.40 0.74
CA HIS A 146 9.98 3.56 1.15
C HIS A 146 10.36 2.49 2.19
N PHE A 147 9.73 2.53 3.37
CA PHE A 147 9.93 1.60 4.47
C PHE A 147 8.72 1.63 5.43
N PRO A 148 8.45 0.55 6.18
CA PRO A 148 7.40 0.55 7.20
C PRO A 148 7.86 1.22 8.49
N PRO A 149 6.99 1.97 9.19
CA PRO A 149 7.33 2.47 10.51
C PRO A 149 7.38 1.34 11.55
N ASP A 150 8.28 1.47 12.51
CA ASP A 150 8.52 0.49 13.58
C ASP A 150 7.29 0.20 14.46
N TYR A 151 6.43 1.18 14.69
CA TYR A 151 5.22 0.98 15.49
C TYR A 151 4.18 0.07 14.81
N SER A 152 4.16 -0.01 13.47
CA SER A 152 3.30 -0.97 12.75
C SER A 152 3.70 -2.42 13.08
N LEU A 153 4.99 -2.65 13.32
CA LEU A 153 5.51 -3.92 13.84
C LEU A 153 5.28 -4.02 15.35
N THR A 154 5.91 -3.14 16.13
CA THR A 154 6.12 -3.32 17.57
C THR A 154 4.89 -3.04 18.43
N GLN A 155 3.98 -2.18 17.97
CA GLN A 155 2.77 -1.80 18.71
C GLN A 155 1.51 -2.38 18.06
N ALA A 156 1.32 -2.13 16.77
CA ALA A 156 0.11 -2.53 16.06
C ALA A 156 0.08 -4.03 15.77
N GLN A 157 1.22 -4.61 15.37
CA GLN A 157 1.27 -5.92 14.68
C GLN A 157 0.37 -5.91 13.45
N ASP A 158 0.32 -4.79 12.75
CA ASP A 158 -0.49 -4.62 11.57
C ASP A 158 0.23 -3.66 10.62
N TYR A 159 0.61 -4.18 9.46
CA TYR A 159 1.34 -3.44 8.44
C TYR A 159 0.52 -2.29 7.82
N LEU A 160 -0.82 -2.35 7.89
CA LEU A 160 -1.70 -1.27 7.43
C LEU A 160 -2.10 -0.31 8.55
N GLU A 161 -1.66 -0.52 9.79
CA GLU A 161 -1.91 0.42 10.88
C GLU A 161 -0.75 1.42 10.95
N SER A 162 -0.91 2.52 10.21
CA SER A 162 0.01 3.64 10.20
C SER A 162 -0.67 4.90 9.71
N ALA A 163 -0.20 6.08 10.16
CA ALA A 163 -0.76 7.35 9.68
C ALA A 163 -0.75 7.44 8.14
N THR A 164 0.33 6.96 7.52
CA THR A 164 0.52 6.92 6.06
C THR A 164 -0.56 6.06 5.37
N THR A 165 -0.76 4.83 5.84
CA THR A 165 -1.70 3.86 5.24
C THR A 165 -3.15 4.17 5.56
N ASP A 166 -3.45 4.66 6.77
CA ASP A 166 -4.79 5.08 7.20
C ASP A 166 -5.28 6.29 6.40
N ARG A 167 -4.39 7.26 6.18
CA ARG A 167 -4.70 8.40 5.31
C ARG A 167 -5.01 7.91 3.90
N TRP A 168 -4.18 7.04 3.34
CA TRP A 168 -4.40 6.57 1.98
C TRP A 168 -5.69 5.77 1.83
N ALA A 169 -6.04 4.93 2.81
CA ALA A 169 -7.34 4.25 2.90
C ALA A 169 -8.52 5.23 2.88
N THR A 170 -8.39 6.36 3.57
CA THR A 170 -9.39 7.44 3.57
C THR A 170 -9.54 8.06 2.17
N LEU A 171 -8.43 8.27 1.45
CA LEU A 171 -8.47 8.79 0.07
C LEU A 171 -9.07 7.77 -0.92
N LEU A 172 -8.81 6.48 -0.74
CA LEU A 172 -9.48 5.42 -1.51
C LEU A 172 -10.98 5.42 -1.25
N THR A 173 -11.39 5.66 0.01
CA THR A 173 -12.80 5.77 0.39
C THR A 173 -13.48 6.99 -0.24
N ALA A 174 -12.80 8.15 -0.25
CA ALA A 174 -13.27 9.33 -0.98
C ALA A 174 -13.45 9.07 -2.49
N ASN A 175 -12.76 8.06 -3.03
CA ASN A 175 -12.86 7.61 -4.41
C ASN A 175 -13.78 6.38 -4.62
N GLY A 176 -14.65 6.10 -3.66
CA GLY A 176 -15.73 5.11 -3.81
C GLY A 176 -15.35 3.67 -3.47
N ILE A 177 -14.15 3.42 -2.94
CA ILE A 177 -13.81 2.11 -2.37
C ILE A 177 -14.41 2.00 -0.98
N ALA A 178 -15.25 0.99 -0.72
CA ALA A 178 -15.77 0.78 0.63
C ALA A 178 -14.62 0.51 1.61
N ALA A 179 -14.68 1.09 2.81
CA ALA A 179 -13.61 0.99 3.81
C ALA A 179 -13.13 -0.45 4.09
N PRO A 180 -14.00 -1.47 4.23
CA PRO A 180 -13.56 -2.86 4.41
C PRO A 180 -12.77 -3.43 3.22
N ASN A 181 -12.89 -2.83 2.04
CA ASN A 181 -12.26 -3.28 0.80
C ASN A 181 -10.97 -2.54 0.47
N THR A 182 -10.62 -1.45 1.16
CA THR A 182 -9.37 -0.71 0.88
C THR A 182 -8.11 -1.55 1.05
N PRO A 183 -8.00 -2.51 2.00
CA PRO A 183 -6.78 -3.32 2.14
C PRO A 183 -6.38 -4.09 0.87
N ALA A 184 -7.35 -4.49 0.04
CA ALA A 184 -7.06 -5.18 -1.22
C ALA A 184 -6.36 -4.26 -2.26
N TYR A 185 -6.46 -2.94 -2.09
CA TYR A 185 -5.76 -1.95 -2.90
C TYR A 185 -4.39 -1.58 -2.33
N GLN A 186 -4.15 -1.86 -1.05
CA GLN A 186 -2.98 -1.42 -0.30
C GLN A 186 -1.98 -2.56 -0.10
N THR A 187 -1.74 -3.39 -1.12
CA THR A 187 -0.66 -4.39 -1.02
C THR A 187 0.68 -3.69 -1.16
N ILE A 188 1.44 -3.63 -0.07
CA ILE A 188 2.68 -2.87 -0.01
C ILE A 188 3.89 -3.70 -0.44
N ILE A 189 4.81 -3.05 -1.16
CA ILE A 189 6.21 -3.44 -1.29
C ILE A 189 7.06 -2.27 -0.77
N ASP A 190 7.93 -2.51 0.19
CA ASP A 190 8.91 -1.51 0.61
C ASP A 190 10.25 -1.72 -0.08
N ILE A 191 10.85 -0.62 -0.58
CA ILE A 191 12.21 -0.66 -1.11
C ILE A 191 13.25 -0.86 0.01
N ALA A 192 12.92 -0.56 1.25
CA ALA A 192 13.68 -1.01 2.41
C ALA A 192 12.72 -1.78 3.34
N PRO A 193 12.73 -3.13 3.36
CA PRO A 193 11.87 -3.93 4.24
C PRO A 193 12.40 -3.90 5.69
N ILE A 194 12.55 -2.69 6.23
CA ILE A 194 13.13 -2.41 7.54
C ILE A 194 12.11 -1.59 8.32
N ALA A 195 11.54 -2.18 9.36
CA ALA A 195 10.81 -1.43 10.38
C ALA A 195 11.80 -0.51 11.12
N ALA A 196 11.60 0.79 10.94
CA ALA A 196 12.43 1.85 11.49
C ALA A 196 11.57 3.02 12.01
N PRO A 197 12.11 3.92 12.85
CA PRO A 197 11.40 5.12 13.27
C PRO A 197 10.84 5.89 12.07
N SER A 198 9.63 6.45 12.19
CA SER A 198 8.93 7.08 11.06
C SER A 198 9.67 8.26 10.41
N ASN A 199 10.67 8.82 11.08
CA ASN A 199 11.55 9.89 10.59
C ASN A 199 12.91 9.40 10.05
N ALA A 200 13.13 8.08 9.94
CA ALA A 200 14.42 7.49 9.55
C ALA A 200 14.71 7.51 8.03
N GLY A 201 13.85 8.15 7.23
CA GLY A 201 13.92 8.10 5.76
C GLY A 201 15.29 8.50 5.19
N SER A 202 15.87 9.60 5.67
CA SER A 202 17.19 10.06 5.23
C SER A 202 18.33 9.10 5.62
N THR A 203 18.19 8.40 6.75
CA THR A 203 19.17 7.40 7.23
C THR A 203 19.17 6.13 6.38
N LEU A 204 18.05 5.82 5.71
CA LEU A 204 17.93 4.66 4.81
C LEU A 204 18.44 4.96 3.40
N ALA A 205 18.69 6.23 3.06
CA ALA A 205 19.20 6.62 1.76
C ALA A 205 20.53 5.91 1.43
N GLY A 206 20.61 5.32 0.24
CA GLY A 206 21.79 4.58 -0.21
C GLY A 206 21.88 3.13 0.29
N LEU A 207 20.91 2.64 1.08
CA LEU A 207 20.89 1.25 1.55
C LEU A 207 20.04 0.32 0.67
N TYR A 208 19.24 0.86 -0.25
CA TYR A 208 18.26 0.09 -1.03
C TYR A 208 18.88 -1.03 -1.86
N SER A 209 20.12 -0.87 -2.33
CA SER A 209 20.78 -1.87 -3.18
C SER A 209 21.03 -3.20 -2.49
N TYR A 210 21.04 -3.24 -1.15
CA TYR A 210 21.13 -4.49 -0.39
C TYR A 210 19.90 -5.38 -0.56
N PHE A 211 18.78 -4.81 -1.02
CA PHE A 211 17.50 -5.50 -1.13
C PHE A 211 17.03 -5.65 -2.59
N ASN A 212 17.86 -5.37 -3.61
CA ASN A 212 17.48 -5.43 -5.03
C ASN A 212 16.80 -6.76 -5.43
N ASP A 213 17.37 -7.88 -4.99
CA ASP A 213 16.81 -9.21 -5.33
C ASP A 213 15.44 -9.41 -4.69
N TYR A 214 15.26 -8.98 -3.44
CA TYR A 214 13.95 -8.98 -2.77
C TYR A 214 12.95 -8.08 -3.50
N GLN A 215 13.32 -6.82 -3.73
CA GLN A 215 12.41 -5.81 -4.29
C GLN A 215 11.91 -6.20 -5.69
N THR A 216 12.83 -6.60 -6.58
CA THR A 216 12.48 -6.98 -7.95
C THR A 216 11.68 -8.29 -7.99
N THR A 217 11.99 -9.24 -7.09
CA THR A 217 11.21 -10.47 -6.90
C THR A 217 9.79 -10.15 -6.43
N MET A 218 9.66 -9.28 -5.41
CA MET A 218 8.35 -8.85 -4.90
C MET A 218 7.55 -8.16 -5.99
N VAL A 219 8.11 -7.18 -6.70
CA VAL A 219 7.42 -6.49 -7.80
C VAL A 219 6.92 -7.50 -8.82
N LYS A 220 7.78 -8.41 -9.30
CA LYS A 220 7.40 -9.45 -10.25
C LYS A 220 6.25 -10.35 -9.77
N GLN A 221 6.22 -10.68 -8.48
CA GLN A 221 5.24 -11.59 -7.90
C GLN A 221 3.90 -10.89 -7.61
N VAL A 222 3.94 -9.74 -6.93
CA VAL A 222 2.71 -9.11 -6.40
C VAL A 222 1.99 -8.28 -7.45
N THR A 223 2.67 -7.81 -8.51
CA THR A 223 2.01 -7.12 -9.63
C THR A 223 1.33 -8.08 -10.60
N ARG A 224 1.24 -9.37 -10.27
CA ARG A 224 0.46 -10.35 -11.01
C ARG A 224 -0.67 -10.87 -10.13
N SER A 225 -1.87 -10.86 -10.69
CA SER A 225 -3.03 -11.54 -10.11
C SER A 225 -2.85 -13.06 -10.20
N SER A 226 -3.61 -13.82 -9.42
CA SER A 226 -3.66 -15.29 -9.52
C SER A 226 -4.12 -15.80 -10.89
N LYS A 227 -4.80 -14.95 -11.68
CA LYS A 227 -5.18 -15.22 -13.08
C LYS A 227 -4.12 -14.79 -14.10
N GLY A 228 -2.96 -14.31 -13.64
CA GLY A 228 -1.81 -13.94 -14.47
C GLY A 228 -1.84 -12.53 -15.06
N ALA A 229 -2.93 -11.77 -14.88
CA ALA A 229 -3.07 -10.38 -15.32
C ALA A 229 -2.23 -9.43 -14.45
N SER A 230 -1.67 -8.38 -15.06
CA SER A 230 -0.93 -7.34 -14.36
C SER A 230 -1.85 -6.47 -13.49
N LEU A 231 -1.37 -6.12 -12.30
CA LEU A 231 -2.01 -5.16 -11.40
C LEU A 231 -1.33 -3.79 -11.51
N PRO A 232 -2.08 -2.67 -11.37
CA PRO A 232 -1.50 -1.34 -11.35
C PRO A 232 -0.67 -1.10 -10.09
N MET A 233 0.32 -0.21 -10.21
CA MET A 233 1.17 0.19 -9.08
C MET A 233 1.18 1.70 -8.89
N VAL A 234 1.16 2.13 -7.62
CA VAL A 234 1.45 3.53 -7.25
C VAL A 234 2.81 3.61 -6.56
N ALA A 235 3.64 4.55 -7.01
CA ALA A 235 5.00 4.77 -6.55
C ALA A 235 5.08 6.03 -5.67
N PHE A 236 5.25 5.82 -4.36
CA PHE A 236 5.09 6.87 -3.35
C PHE A 236 6.41 7.52 -2.95
N GLY A 237 6.55 8.82 -3.25
CA GLY A 237 7.71 9.61 -2.82
C GLY A 237 8.92 9.50 -3.75
N ALA A 238 9.89 10.42 -3.56
CA ALA A 238 11.05 10.51 -4.45
C ALA A 238 11.96 9.27 -4.41
N PRO A 239 12.33 8.70 -3.24
CA PRO A 239 13.21 7.53 -3.19
C PRO A 239 12.68 6.34 -3.99
N VAL A 240 11.37 6.13 -3.95
CA VAL A 240 10.69 5.06 -4.70
C VAL A 240 10.69 5.31 -6.20
N ARG A 241 10.43 6.55 -6.63
CA ARG A 241 10.45 6.90 -8.06
C ARG A 241 11.86 6.81 -8.64
N ASP A 242 12.88 7.19 -7.87
CA ASP A 242 14.29 7.00 -8.24
C ASP A 242 14.68 5.52 -8.29
N TRP A 243 14.13 4.71 -7.39
CA TRP A 243 14.29 3.26 -7.43
C TRP A 243 13.71 2.67 -8.72
N ILE A 244 12.51 3.09 -9.16
CA ILE A 244 11.93 2.66 -10.44
C ILE A 244 12.84 3.02 -11.62
N LYS A 245 13.38 4.24 -11.63
CA LYS A 245 14.33 4.68 -12.66
C LYS A 245 15.58 3.80 -12.68
N THR A 246 16.09 3.45 -11.51
CA THR A 246 17.29 2.61 -11.36
C THR A 246 17.04 1.18 -11.84
N GLN A 247 15.92 0.57 -11.47
CA GLN A 247 15.65 -0.85 -11.79
C GLN A 247 15.04 -1.07 -13.18
N TYR A 248 14.24 -0.12 -13.67
CA TYR A 248 13.45 -0.29 -14.89
C TYR A 248 13.71 0.79 -15.95
N GLY A 249 14.59 1.77 -15.68
CA GLY A 249 14.90 2.86 -16.61
C GLY A 249 13.78 3.88 -16.80
N GLN A 250 12.68 3.78 -16.05
CA GLN A 250 11.51 4.65 -16.19
C GLN A 250 11.58 5.85 -15.25
N THR A 251 11.40 7.05 -15.78
CA THR A 251 11.24 8.25 -14.94
C THR A 251 9.76 8.47 -14.67
N VAL A 252 9.40 8.58 -13.39
CA VAL A 252 8.02 8.77 -12.94
C VAL A 252 7.95 10.02 -12.08
N ALA A 253 7.16 11.02 -12.50
CA ALA A 253 6.89 12.22 -11.71
C ALA A 253 5.63 12.04 -10.86
N VAL A 254 5.34 12.97 -9.94
CA VAL A 254 4.04 13.03 -9.27
C VAL A 254 2.95 13.27 -10.32
N LEU A 255 1.92 12.44 -10.33
CA LEU A 255 0.93 12.32 -11.40
C LEU A 255 1.54 12.06 -12.80
N GLY A 256 2.73 11.49 -12.84
CA GLY A 256 3.35 10.98 -14.07
C GLY A 256 3.08 9.48 -14.23
N LEU A 257 2.81 9.06 -15.46
CA LEU A 257 2.64 7.65 -15.80
C LEU A 257 3.91 7.06 -16.40
N ALA A 258 4.18 5.81 -16.07
CA ALA A 258 5.15 4.98 -16.73
C ALA A 258 4.62 3.55 -16.90
N THR A 259 5.37 2.73 -17.63
CA THR A 259 5.12 1.29 -17.71
C THR A 259 6.43 0.57 -17.42
N ILE A 260 6.41 -0.34 -16.46
CA ILE A 260 7.53 -1.25 -16.19
C ILE A 260 7.20 -2.66 -16.71
N GLU A 261 8.24 -3.47 -16.90
CA GLU A 261 8.10 -4.86 -17.33
C GLU A 261 8.89 -5.78 -16.38
N PRO A 262 8.31 -6.17 -15.23
CA PRO A 262 9.03 -6.98 -14.22
C PRO A 262 9.32 -8.42 -14.64
N ALA A 263 8.65 -8.87 -15.70
CA ALA A 263 8.91 -10.14 -16.37
C ALA A 263 8.51 -10.00 -17.86
N PRO A 264 9.11 -10.78 -18.77
CA PRO A 264 8.78 -10.73 -20.19
C PRO A 264 7.26 -10.80 -20.43
N GLY A 265 6.72 -9.81 -21.13
CA GLY A 265 5.30 -9.66 -21.46
C GLY A 265 4.39 -9.17 -20.32
N ALA A 266 4.91 -8.99 -19.09
CA ALA A 266 4.15 -8.52 -17.95
C ALA A 266 4.25 -7.00 -17.80
N LYS A 267 3.49 -6.25 -18.60
CA LYS A 267 3.44 -4.79 -18.54
C LYS A 267 2.63 -4.33 -17.34
N VAL A 268 3.22 -3.49 -16.48
CA VAL A 268 2.59 -2.94 -15.29
C VAL A 268 2.50 -1.42 -15.43
N PRO A 269 1.29 -0.83 -15.43
CA PRO A 269 1.15 0.62 -15.39
C PRO A 269 1.53 1.13 -13.99
N VAL A 270 2.37 2.17 -13.97
CA VAL A 270 2.86 2.79 -12.73
C VAL A 270 2.49 4.26 -12.72
N LEU A 271 1.88 4.71 -11.63
CA LEU A 271 1.63 6.13 -11.36
C LEU A 271 2.57 6.61 -10.26
N GLY A 272 3.25 7.74 -10.47
CA GLY A 272 3.99 8.41 -9.41
C GLY A 272 3.06 9.25 -8.54
N SER A 273 3.27 9.20 -7.23
CA SER A 273 2.52 9.98 -6.24
C SER A 273 3.48 10.68 -5.27
N ASN A 274 2.98 11.68 -4.55
CA ASN A 274 3.64 12.12 -3.31
C ASN A 274 3.67 10.95 -2.33
N HIS A 275 4.62 10.98 -1.39
CA HIS A 275 4.53 10.07 -0.25
C HIS A 275 3.28 10.42 0.58
N PRO A 276 2.47 9.47 1.10
CA PRO A 276 1.20 9.83 1.74
C PRO A 276 1.36 10.72 2.98
N SER A 277 2.53 10.68 3.64
CA SER A 277 2.85 11.57 4.76
C SER A 277 3.31 12.97 4.37
N TYR A 278 3.68 13.19 3.10
CA TYR A 278 4.22 14.47 2.63
C TYR A 278 3.23 15.63 2.86
N ILE A 279 1.93 15.36 2.87
CA ILE A 279 0.88 16.35 3.17
C ILE A 279 1.13 17.11 4.48
N TRP A 280 1.64 16.45 5.52
CA TRP A 280 1.82 17.07 6.84
C TRP A 280 3.01 18.02 6.83
N TYR A 281 4.07 17.68 6.10
CA TYR A 281 5.22 18.57 5.89
C TYR A 281 4.87 19.74 4.98
N ALA A 282 4.17 19.47 3.88
CA ALA A 282 3.74 20.48 2.92
C ALA A 282 2.75 21.48 3.54
N ALA A 283 1.95 21.03 4.51
CA ALA A 283 0.99 21.84 5.23
C ALA A 283 1.49 22.36 6.58
N ASP A 284 2.75 22.15 6.96
CA ASP A 284 3.26 22.68 8.22
C ASP A 284 3.63 24.17 8.07
N PRO A 285 3.04 25.10 8.84
CA PRO A 285 3.46 26.51 8.84
C PRO A 285 4.95 26.70 9.14
N ALA A 286 5.57 25.81 9.92
CA ALA A 286 7.01 25.87 10.21
C ALA A 286 7.87 25.73 8.95
N SER A 287 7.37 25.07 7.90
CA SER A 287 8.03 24.98 6.59
C SER A 287 7.99 26.29 5.79
N TYR A 288 7.27 27.32 6.27
CA TYR A 288 7.02 28.59 5.58
C TYR A 288 7.14 29.81 6.51
N ASP A 289 8.12 29.83 7.41
CA ASP A 289 8.36 30.95 8.34
C ASP A 289 7.15 31.29 9.23
N GLY A 290 6.29 30.30 9.51
CA GLY A 290 5.04 30.47 10.27
C GLY A 290 3.84 30.94 9.43
N ASP A 291 3.97 31.06 8.10
CA ASP A 291 2.91 31.49 7.20
C ASP A 291 1.92 30.35 6.92
N GLU A 292 0.83 30.31 7.69
CA GLU A 292 -0.24 29.32 7.53
C GLU A 292 -0.90 29.38 6.13
N ALA A 293 -1.01 30.56 5.52
CA ALA A 293 -1.66 30.69 4.22
C ALA A 293 -0.84 30.02 3.11
N LYS A 294 0.49 30.17 3.14
CA LYS A 294 1.39 29.43 2.23
C LYS A 294 1.37 27.93 2.49
N ALA A 295 1.36 27.52 3.76
CA ALA A 295 1.27 26.12 4.13
C ALA A 295 -0.06 25.48 3.67
N ASP A 296 -1.17 26.20 3.83
CA ASP A 296 -2.48 25.79 3.32
C ASP A 296 -2.47 25.67 1.79
N ALA A 297 -1.92 26.65 1.08
CA ALA A 297 -1.83 26.61 -0.38
C ALA A 297 -1.04 25.39 -0.89
N ALA A 298 0.10 25.08 -0.25
CA ALA A 298 0.88 23.89 -0.58
C ALA A 298 0.15 22.59 -0.21
N GLY A 299 -0.45 22.53 0.98
CA GLY A 299 -1.25 21.40 1.44
C GLY A 299 -2.45 21.09 0.55
N LEU A 300 -3.17 22.11 0.08
CA LEU A 300 -4.29 21.98 -0.86
C LEU A 300 -3.85 21.37 -2.19
N LYS A 301 -2.69 21.78 -2.73
CA LYS A 301 -2.14 21.20 -3.95
C LYS A 301 -1.76 19.74 -3.77
N VAL A 302 -1.08 19.39 -2.68
CA VAL A 302 -0.75 17.99 -2.36
C VAL A 302 -2.02 17.16 -2.19
N MET A 303 -3.05 17.68 -1.50
CA MET A 303 -4.33 16.98 -1.36
C MET A 303 -4.99 16.69 -2.72
N GLY A 304 -5.02 17.68 -3.62
CA GLY A 304 -5.57 17.49 -4.97
C GLY A 304 -4.78 16.47 -5.80
N GLN A 305 -3.45 16.41 -5.64
CA GLN A 305 -2.61 15.40 -6.28
C GLN A 305 -2.89 14.01 -5.71
N ASP A 306 -2.90 13.86 -4.40
CA ASP A 306 -3.09 12.58 -3.72
C ASP A 306 -4.48 12.00 -3.98
N LEU A 307 -5.53 12.83 -3.96
CA LEU A 307 -6.89 12.41 -4.34
C LEU A 307 -6.96 11.94 -5.80
N SER A 308 -6.24 12.61 -6.70
CA SER A 308 -6.15 12.19 -8.11
C SER A 308 -5.43 10.86 -8.28
N ALA A 309 -4.36 10.63 -7.51
CA ALA A 309 -3.63 9.37 -7.55
C ALA A 309 -4.40 8.21 -6.91
N ALA A 310 -5.06 8.44 -5.77
CA ALA A 310 -5.95 7.46 -5.14
C ALA A 310 -7.16 7.12 -6.04
N CYS A 311 -7.73 8.11 -6.73
CA CYS A 311 -8.75 7.91 -7.76
C CYS A 311 -8.27 6.97 -8.87
N TRP A 312 -7.06 7.21 -9.38
CA TRP A 312 -6.48 6.38 -10.44
C TRP A 312 -6.26 4.95 -9.95
N GLN A 313 -5.71 4.76 -8.74
CA GLN A 313 -5.52 3.45 -8.14
C GLN A 313 -6.85 2.70 -7.95
N ALA A 314 -7.85 3.38 -7.38
CA ALA A 314 -9.19 2.83 -7.19
C ALA A 314 -9.82 2.39 -8.52
N GLY A 315 -9.75 3.23 -9.56
CA GLY A 315 -10.31 2.91 -10.87
C GLY A 315 -9.57 1.78 -11.59
N MET A 316 -8.23 1.82 -11.63
CA MET A 316 -7.42 0.78 -12.26
C MET A 316 -7.59 -0.58 -11.57
N GLY A 317 -7.64 -0.60 -10.24
CA GLY A 317 -7.80 -1.82 -9.46
C GLY A 317 -9.23 -2.39 -9.48
N SER A 318 -10.24 -1.52 -9.59
CA SER A 318 -11.64 -1.94 -9.70
C SER A 318 -11.97 -2.52 -11.07
N LYS A 319 -11.37 -1.97 -12.14
CA LYS A 319 -11.67 -2.34 -13.52
C LYS A 319 -10.39 -2.62 -14.31
N PRO A 320 -9.89 -3.88 -14.26
CA PRO A 320 -8.74 -4.30 -15.07
C PRO A 320 -8.94 -4.00 -16.57
N GLY A 321 -7.88 -3.55 -17.24
CA GLY A 321 -7.92 -3.17 -18.65
C GLY A 321 -8.38 -1.72 -18.92
N THR A 322 -8.68 -0.94 -17.88
CA THR A 322 -8.88 0.51 -18.01
C THR A 322 -7.62 1.18 -18.58
N ASP A 323 -7.80 2.15 -19.48
CA ASP A 323 -6.69 2.93 -20.03
C ASP A 323 -6.08 3.87 -18.97
N PRO A 324 -4.79 3.71 -18.62
CA PRO A 324 -4.17 4.47 -17.53
C PRO A 324 -4.20 5.98 -17.73
N SER A 325 -3.96 6.46 -18.96
CA SER A 325 -3.88 7.89 -19.28
C SER A 325 -5.24 8.55 -19.24
N THR A 326 -6.25 7.92 -19.83
CA THR A 326 -7.63 8.40 -19.81
C THR A 326 -8.14 8.50 -18.39
N LEU A 327 -7.92 7.47 -17.57
CA LEU A 327 -8.36 7.48 -16.18
C LEU A 327 -7.65 8.55 -15.36
N LEU A 328 -6.33 8.72 -15.53
CA LEU A 328 -5.58 9.75 -14.80
C LEU A 328 -6.12 11.16 -15.14
N ASN A 329 -6.34 11.44 -16.43
CA ASN A 329 -6.90 12.71 -16.87
C ASN A 329 -8.28 12.97 -16.27
N GLN A 330 -9.13 11.93 -16.22
CA GLN A 330 -10.44 12.01 -15.56
C GLN A 330 -10.29 12.29 -14.06
N CYS A 331 -9.42 11.58 -13.35
CA CYS A 331 -9.20 11.77 -11.93
C CYS A 331 -8.66 13.16 -11.59
N THR A 332 -7.69 13.67 -12.36
CA THR A 332 -7.17 15.03 -12.22
C THR A 332 -8.24 16.09 -12.54
N GLN A 333 -9.06 15.87 -13.57
CA GLN A 333 -10.19 16.74 -13.86
C GLN A 333 -11.19 16.77 -12.70
N THR A 334 -11.48 15.59 -12.13
CA THR A 334 -12.40 15.45 -11.00
C THR A 334 -11.93 16.27 -9.81
N TRP A 335 -10.75 15.97 -9.27
CA TRP A 335 -10.32 16.48 -7.96
C TRP A 335 -9.68 17.87 -8.00
N GLN A 336 -9.09 18.26 -9.13
CA GLN A 336 -8.39 19.55 -9.23
C GLN A 336 -9.21 20.62 -9.96
N VAL A 337 -10.37 20.27 -10.54
CA VAL A 337 -11.26 21.25 -11.20
C VAL A 337 -12.71 21.11 -10.80
N THR A 338 -13.36 19.98 -11.04
CA THR A 338 -14.83 19.90 -10.86
C THR A 338 -15.26 19.73 -9.41
N GLN A 339 -14.41 19.13 -8.56
CA GLN A 339 -14.63 18.90 -7.13
C GLN A 339 -13.53 19.54 -6.27
N LYS A 340 -12.95 20.66 -6.72
CA LYS A 340 -11.89 21.36 -5.99
C LYS A 340 -12.35 21.87 -4.63
N GLU A 341 -13.63 22.20 -4.48
CA GLU A 341 -14.26 22.55 -3.20
C GLU A 341 -14.23 21.34 -2.25
N LYS A 342 -14.52 20.14 -2.74
CA LYS A 342 -14.43 18.92 -1.91
C LYS A 342 -12.98 18.59 -1.53
N THR A 343 -12.03 18.78 -2.45
CA THR A 343 -10.59 18.69 -2.16
C THR A 343 -10.21 19.63 -1.00
N CYS A 344 -10.75 20.85 -1.00
CA CYS A 344 -10.54 21.82 0.06
C CYS A 344 -11.12 21.37 1.41
N GLU A 345 -12.38 20.93 1.44
CA GLU A 345 -13.01 20.44 2.66
C GLU A 345 -12.25 19.26 3.26
N LEU A 346 -11.86 18.29 2.42
CA LEU A 346 -11.06 17.13 2.84
C LEU A 346 -9.71 17.55 3.41
N PHE A 347 -9.04 18.55 2.84
CA PHE A 347 -7.82 19.10 3.40
C PHE A 347 -8.05 19.71 4.79
N TYR A 348 -9.00 20.62 4.94
CA TYR A 348 -9.21 21.32 6.21
C TYR A 348 -9.73 20.42 7.32
N THR A 349 -10.58 19.44 7.00
CA THR A 349 -11.07 18.46 7.99
C THR A 349 -9.97 17.47 8.39
N SER A 350 -9.24 16.90 7.43
CA SER A 350 -8.28 15.83 7.74
C SER A 350 -6.91 16.33 8.21
N VAL A 351 -6.45 17.50 7.74
CA VAL A 351 -5.12 18.05 8.04
C VAL A 351 -5.20 19.12 9.12
N ARG A 352 -6.10 20.12 8.97
CA ARG A 352 -6.28 21.21 9.94
C ARG A 352 -7.24 20.88 11.08
N LYS A 353 -7.91 19.73 11.02
CA LYS A 353 -8.85 19.24 12.05
C LYS A 353 -10.01 20.21 12.31
N LEU A 354 -10.42 20.97 11.28
CA LEU A 354 -11.63 21.78 11.33
C LEU A 354 -12.88 20.88 11.34
N SER A 355 -13.98 21.39 11.89
CA SER A 355 -15.29 20.80 11.68
C SER A 355 -15.69 20.89 10.20
N GLU A 356 -16.63 20.06 9.74
CA GLU A 356 -17.11 20.12 8.34
C GLU A 356 -17.63 21.52 7.99
N ALA A 357 -18.45 22.11 8.86
CA ALA A 357 -19.00 23.46 8.66
C ALA A 357 -17.92 24.55 8.63
N ASP A 358 -16.88 24.45 9.48
CA ASP A 358 -15.78 25.42 9.48
C ASP A 358 -14.87 25.25 8.26
N ALA A 359 -14.68 24.00 7.79
CA ALA A 359 -13.95 23.71 6.57
C ALA A 359 -14.67 24.28 5.34
N GLU A 360 -15.97 24.04 5.19
CA GLU A 360 -16.79 24.64 4.12
C GLU A 360 -16.67 26.18 4.13
N LYS A 361 -16.84 26.80 5.30
CA LYS A 361 -16.71 28.26 5.45
C LYS A 361 -15.31 28.76 5.08
N LYS A 362 -14.25 28.04 5.47
CA LYS A 362 -12.86 28.38 5.11
C LYS A 362 -12.64 28.28 3.61
N CYS A 363 -13.17 27.24 2.97
CA CYS A 363 -13.10 27.03 1.52
C CYS A 363 -13.82 28.13 0.71
N GLU A 364 -14.83 28.76 1.30
CA GLU A 364 -15.55 29.87 0.67
C GLU A 364 -14.81 31.22 0.72
N THR A 365 -13.72 31.33 1.48
CA THR A 365 -12.98 32.59 1.59
C THR A 365 -12.27 32.98 0.28
N PRO A 366 -12.20 34.28 -0.08
CA PRO A 366 -11.57 34.71 -1.32
C PRO A 366 -10.11 34.23 -1.52
N PRO A 367 -9.23 34.24 -0.50
CA PRO A 367 -7.87 33.72 -0.64
C PRO A 367 -7.85 32.23 -1.02
N VAL A 368 -8.65 31.41 -0.33
CA VAL A 368 -8.71 29.95 -0.60
C VAL A 368 -9.29 29.69 -1.98
N LYS A 369 -10.37 30.39 -2.38
CA LYS A 369 -10.93 30.26 -3.74
C LYS A 369 -9.91 30.56 -4.84
N SER A 370 -9.01 31.51 -4.61
CA SER A 370 -7.90 31.79 -5.53
C SER A 370 -6.94 30.61 -5.62
N GLU A 371 -6.54 30.02 -4.49
CA GLU A 371 -5.67 28.82 -4.46
C GLU A 371 -6.33 27.61 -5.14
N LEU A 372 -7.64 27.42 -4.99
CA LEU A 372 -8.35 26.33 -5.64
C LEU A 372 -8.34 26.41 -7.17
N GLN A 373 -8.17 27.60 -7.76
CA GLN A 373 -7.97 27.75 -9.21
C GLN A 373 -6.58 27.29 -9.66
N GLN A 374 -5.63 27.19 -8.73
CA GLN A 374 -4.23 26.85 -8.99
C GLN A 374 -3.90 25.37 -8.76
N LEU A 375 -4.86 24.51 -8.37
CA LEU A 375 -4.60 23.11 -8.06
C LEU A 375 -4.00 22.31 -9.22
N LYS A 376 -4.39 22.65 -10.47
CA LYS A 376 -3.87 22.01 -11.68
C LYS A 376 -2.47 22.46 -12.07
N VAL A 377 -1.96 23.54 -11.49
CA VAL A 377 -0.61 24.02 -11.80
C VAL A 377 0.39 23.09 -11.11
N PRO A 378 1.36 22.51 -11.85
CA PRO A 378 2.37 21.65 -11.24
C PRO A 378 3.06 22.34 -10.06
N MET A 379 3.21 21.62 -8.95
CA MET A 379 4.03 22.10 -7.84
C MET A 379 5.50 22.09 -8.26
N PRO A 380 6.29 23.11 -7.88
CA PRO A 380 7.74 22.96 -7.86
C PRO A 380 8.09 21.76 -6.98
N LEU A 381 8.94 20.86 -7.48
CA LEU A 381 9.43 19.74 -6.66
C LEU A 381 10.19 20.32 -5.45
N PRO A 382 10.00 19.78 -4.23
CA PRO A 382 10.83 20.15 -3.09
C PRO A 382 12.30 19.87 -3.39
N ALA A 383 13.19 20.73 -2.88
CA ALA A 383 14.64 20.60 -3.06
C ALA A 383 15.24 19.41 -2.31
N GLU A 384 14.52 18.82 -1.35
CA GLU A 384 15.00 17.72 -0.50
C GLU A 384 14.07 16.49 -0.55
N ALA A 385 14.69 15.32 -0.45
CA ALA A 385 14.00 14.03 -0.39
C ALA A 385 13.35 13.87 1.00
N VAL A 386 12.04 14.07 1.07
CA VAL A 386 11.20 13.58 2.19
C VAL A 386 10.83 12.13 1.94
#